data_AF-A0A6G4HRJ1-F1
#
_entry.id   AF-A0A6G4HRJ1-F1
#
_cell.length_a   1.000
_cell.length_b   1.000
_cell.length_c   1.000
_cell.angle_alpha   90.00
_cell.angle_beta   90.00
_cell.angle_gamma   90.00
#
_symmetry.space_group_name_H-M   'P 1'
#
loop_
_entity.id
_entity.type
_entity.pdbx_description
1 polymer ?
#
loop_
_entity_poly.entity_id
_entity_poly.type
_entity_poly.pdbx_seq_one_letter_code
_entity_poly.pdbx_strand_id
1 'polypeptide(L)'
;MKKRKSLMIIGAILMSLTFSVGCSSRNTGVSSRSASVNKVDQDAIDRLPEDQKDTEIDKDLARRRKKRKEGAKETAEGSFAIGEPCSVVPGQSKNMPDFSKETYEQFEQLSRVARNYIENELKIPAKPVYQHNTSQCMDPRMNAIYDDKDKGVASGYDNQNIYIDEYETEKDDVYSYLILVRDSKDSPWKVIHHGNSYKK
;
A
#
# COMPACT_ATOMS: atom_id res chain seq x y z
N MET A 1 -16.35 -1.33 -32.93
CA MET A 1 -15.89 -1.73 -31.58
C MET A 1 -15.16 -0.55 -30.94
N LYS A 2 -15.75 0.10 -29.92
CA LYS A 2 -15.09 1.22 -29.21
C LYS A 2 -13.99 0.63 -28.31
N LYS A 3 -12.73 0.98 -28.57
CA LYS A 3 -11.60 0.66 -27.68
C LYS A 3 -11.87 1.33 -26.32
N ARG A 4 -12.19 0.55 -25.29
CA ARG A 4 -12.20 1.04 -23.91
C ARG A 4 -10.74 1.29 -23.53
N LYS A 5 -10.34 2.56 -23.44
CA LYS A 5 -9.10 2.95 -22.78
C LYS A 5 -9.31 2.69 -21.29
N SER A 6 -8.71 1.62 -20.78
CA SER A 6 -8.62 1.36 -19.34
C SER A 6 -7.65 2.39 -18.79
N LEU A 7 -8.17 3.39 -18.06
CA LEU A 7 -7.39 4.37 -17.34
C LEU A 7 -7.74 4.21 -15.86
N MET A 8 -6.77 3.82 -15.02
CA MET A 8 -6.94 3.73 -13.57
C MET A 8 -5.80 4.42 -12.82
N ILE A 9 -6.24 5.43 -12.06
CA ILE A 9 -5.89 5.90 -10.69
C ILE A 9 -4.46 6.28 -10.33
N ILE A 10 -4.31 7.59 -10.23
CA ILE A 10 -3.30 8.31 -9.46
C ILE A 10 -3.81 8.43 -8.02
N GLY A 11 -3.08 7.87 -7.06
CA GLY A 11 -3.23 8.24 -5.65
C GLY A 11 -2.74 9.68 -5.48
N ALA A 12 -3.66 10.64 -5.40
CA ALA A 12 -3.31 12.03 -5.13
C ALA A 12 -2.91 12.16 -3.65
N ILE A 13 -1.61 12.33 -3.39
CA ILE A 13 -1.07 12.72 -2.08
C ILE A 13 -1.42 14.19 -1.86
N LEU A 14 -2.46 14.46 -1.07
CA LEU A 14 -2.77 15.80 -0.58
C LEU A 14 -1.75 16.17 0.51
N MET A 15 -0.64 16.82 0.12
CA MET A 15 0.19 17.57 1.06
C MET A 15 -0.58 18.83 1.48
N SER A 16 -1.16 18.81 2.67
CA SER A 16 -1.75 19.99 3.28
C SER A 16 -0.64 20.99 3.63
N LEU A 17 -0.46 22.00 2.79
CA LEU A 17 0.24 23.25 3.11
C LEU A 17 -0.51 23.95 4.26
N THR A 18 0.03 23.87 5.47
CA THR A 18 -0.40 24.72 6.58
C THR A 18 0.28 26.07 6.43
N PHE A 19 -0.43 27.04 5.85
CA PHE A 19 -0.07 28.45 6.00
C PHE A 19 -0.40 28.86 7.44
N SER A 20 0.64 28.98 8.26
CA SER A 20 0.58 29.70 9.52
C SER A 20 0.34 31.19 9.25
N VAL A 21 -0.86 31.65 9.56
CA VAL A 21 -1.13 33.07 9.84
C VAL A 21 -1.97 33.11 11.11
N GLY A 22 -1.35 33.56 12.19
CA GLY A 22 -2.04 33.79 13.45
C GLY A 22 -2.93 35.02 13.38
N CYS A 23 -4.04 34.97 14.11
CA CYS A 23 -4.65 36.12 14.79
C CYS A 23 -5.59 35.62 15.88
N SER A 24 -5.38 36.16 17.09
CA SER A 24 -6.08 35.88 18.34
C SER A 24 -7.52 36.42 18.33
N SER A 25 -8.50 35.69 18.90
CA SER A 25 -9.63 36.26 19.68
C SER A 25 -10.70 35.21 20.06
N ARG A 26 -10.78 34.95 21.38
CA ARG A 26 -12.01 34.78 22.20
C ARG A 26 -13.11 33.77 21.81
N ASN A 27 -13.15 32.69 22.60
CA ASN A 27 -14.32 32.04 23.26
C ASN A 27 -15.56 31.67 22.42
N THR A 28 -15.80 30.36 22.24
CA THR A 28 -17.02 29.64 22.67
C THR A 28 -16.90 28.18 22.25
N GLY A 29 -17.18 27.27 23.18
CA GLY A 29 -17.00 25.84 22.97
C GLY A 29 -17.96 25.28 21.92
N VAL A 30 -17.42 24.46 21.04
CA VAL A 30 -18.10 23.27 20.51
C VAL A 30 -17.04 22.18 20.40
N SER A 31 -17.28 21.08 21.10
CA SER A 31 -16.45 19.87 21.05
C SER A 31 -16.35 19.36 19.61
N SER A 32 -15.16 19.41 19.03
CA SER A 32 -14.79 18.58 17.87
C SER A 32 -14.04 17.33 18.33
N ARG A 33 -14.66 16.58 19.24
CA ARG A 33 -14.26 15.19 19.54
C ARG A 33 -14.85 14.28 18.46
N SER A 34 -14.16 14.08 17.35
CA SER A 34 -14.42 12.91 16.48
C SER A 34 -13.38 12.58 15.40
N ALA A 35 -12.28 13.33 15.23
CA ALA A 35 -11.33 13.06 14.12
C ALA A 35 -9.98 12.44 14.53
N SER A 36 -9.68 12.26 15.82
CA SER A 36 -8.32 11.91 16.29
C SER A 36 -8.18 10.61 17.09
N VAL A 37 -9.22 9.79 17.23
CA VAL A 37 -9.22 8.67 18.20
C VAL A 37 -8.39 7.45 17.76
N ASN A 38 -7.97 7.33 16.49
CA ASN A 38 -7.34 6.10 15.98
C ASN A 38 -6.00 6.32 15.25
N LYS A 39 -5.28 7.41 15.48
CA LYS A 39 -3.87 7.47 15.05
C LYS A 39 -3.05 6.84 16.15
N VAL A 40 -2.52 5.64 15.89
CA VAL A 40 -1.58 5.04 16.84
C VAL A 40 -0.29 5.86 16.79
N ASP A 41 0.17 6.31 17.95
CA ASP A 41 1.39 7.08 18.08
C ASP A 41 2.59 6.15 17.78
N GLN A 42 3.38 6.53 16.77
CA GLN A 42 4.58 5.81 16.33
C GLN A 42 5.52 5.56 17.51
N ASP A 43 5.71 6.58 18.36
CA ASP A 43 6.61 6.53 19.51
C ASP A 43 6.09 5.62 20.63
N ALA A 44 4.77 5.37 20.65
CA ALA A 44 4.15 4.47 21.62
C ALA A 44 4.29 2.99 21.20
N ILE A 45 4.21 2.68 19.90
CA ILE A 45 4.40 1.31 19.41
C ILE A 45 5.86 0.88 19.54
N ASP A 46 6.83 1.74 19.23
CA ASP A 46 8.26 1.37 19.23
C ASP A 46 8.78 0.93 20.63
N ARG A 47 8.05 1.30 21.70
CA ARG A 47 8.37 0.97 23.11
C ARG A 47 7.69 -0.30 23.62
N LEU A 48 6.79 -0.91 22.86
CA LEU A 48 6.10 -2.13 23.27
C LEU A 48 7.02 -3.37 23.16
N PRO A 49 6.74 -4.44 23.91
CA PRO A 49 7.27 -5.77 23.61
C PRO A 49 6.94 -6.19 22.17
N GLU A 50 7.81 -6.97 21.51
CA GLU A 50 7.67 -7.33 20.08
C GLU A 50 6.33 -8.02 19.76
N ASP A 51 5.82 -8.89 20.64
CA ASP A 51 4.52 -9.55 20.48
C ASP A 51 3.34 -8.56 20.53
N GLN A 52 3.48 -7.50 21.33
CA GLN A 52 2.50 -6.42 21.40
C GLN A 52 2.63 -5.46 20.21
N LYS A 53 3.84 -5.26 19.68
CA LYS A 53 4.07 -4.49 18.45
C LYS A 53 3.37 -5.12 17.26
N ASP A 54 3.56 -6.43 17.04
CA ASP A 54 2.93 -7.15 15.94
C ASP A 54 1.41 -7.06 16.01
N THR A 55 0.85 -7.19 17.21
CA THR A 55 -0.60 -7.05 17.44
C THR A 55 -1.11 -5.64 17.08
N GLU A 56 -0.38 -4.58 17.46
CA GLU A 56 -0.78 -3.20 17.13
C GLU A 56 -0.58 -2.88 15.63
N ILE A 57 0.46 -3.43 15.00
CA ILE A 57 0.68 -3.35 13.55
C ILE A 57 -0.48 -4.02 12.82
N ASP A 58 -0.89 -5.23 13.23
CA ASP A 58 -2.01 -5.94 12.61
C ASP A 58 -3.33 -5.16 12.71
N LYS A 59 -3.59 -4.51 13.84
CA LYS A 59 -4.74 -3.61 14.01
C LYS A 59 -4.67 -2.39 13.08
N ASP A 60 -3.49 -1.76 12.97
CA ASP A 60 -3.27 -0.61 12.08
C ASP A 60 -3.48 -1.00 10.61
N LEU A 61 -2.90 -2.13 10.18
CA LEU A 61 -3.06 -2.69 8.83
C LEU A 61 -4.52 -3.00 8.53
N ALA A 62 -5.22 -3.68 9.43
CA ALA A 62 -6.64 -3.99 9.28
C ALA A 62 -7.50 -2.72 9.11
N ARG A 63 -7.25 -1.69 9.95
CA ARG A 63 -7.94 -0.38 9.83
C ARG A 63 -7.71 0.25 8.47
N ARG A 64 -6.45 0.30 7.99
CA ARG A 64 -6.09 0.93 6.71
C ARG A 64 -6.69 0.19 5.52
N ARG A 65 -6.59 -1.14 5.51
CA ARG A 65 -7.16 -2.02 4.48
C ARG A 65 -8.67 -1.86 4.38
N LYS A 66 -9.35 -1.86 5.54
CA LYS A 66 -10.79 -1.58 5.63
C LYS A 66 -11.15 -0.20 5.09
N LYS A 67 -10.44 0.84 5.50
CA LYS A 67 -10.68 2.21 5.03
C LYS A 67 -10.48 2.36 3.52
N ARG A 68 -9.46 1.72 2.94
CA ARG A 68 -9.22 1.70 1.48
C ARG A 68 -10.37 1.00 0.75
N LYS A 69 -10.82 -0.14 1.27
CA LYS A 69 -11.96 -0.93 0.74
C LYS A 69 -13.27 -0.13 0.80
N GLU A 70 -13.60 0.47 1.94
CA GLU A 70 -14.81 1.30 2.14
C GLU A 70 -14.74 2.64 1.37
N GLY A 71 -13.54 3.15 1.14
CA GLY A 71 -13.30 4.35 0.36
C GLY A 71 -13.31 4.13 -1.16
N ALA A 72 -13.43 2.89 -1.62
CA ALA A 72 -13.46 2.56 -3.03
C ALA A 72 -14.77 3.02 -3.68
N LYS A 73 -14.69 3.64 -4.86
CA LYS A 73 -15.84 4.16 -5.60
C LYS A 73 -15.69 3.88 -7.09
N GLU A 74 -16.78 3.51 -7.73
CA GLU A 74 -16.86 3.44 -9.19
C GLU A 74 -17.04 4.84 -9.79
N THR A 75 -16.36 5.07 -10.92
CA THR A 75 -16.46 6.24 -11.78
C THR A 75 -16.64 5.77 -13.22
N ALA A 76 -16.91 6.70 -14.13
CA ALA A 76 -17.05 6.39 -15.55
C ALA A 76 -15.74 5.84 -16.17
N GLU A 77 -14.60 6.11 -15.53
CA GLU A 77 -13.25 5.75 -15.97
C GLU A 77 -12.75 4.45 -15.32
N GLY A 78 -13.35 4.02 -14.21
CA GLY A 78 -12.94 2.84 -13.45
C GLY A 78 -13.25 2.99 -11.97
N SER A 79 -12.65 2.16 -11.12
CA SER A 79 -12.89 2.18 -9.67
C SER A 79 -11.69 2.70 -8.90
N PHE A 80 -11.79 3.85 -8.25
CA PHE A 80 -10.71 4.42 -7.44
C PHE A 80 -10.86 4.14 -5.96
N ALA A 81 -9.74 4.08 -5.23
CA ALA A 81 -9.72 4.03 -3.77
C ALA A 81 -8.73 5.06 -3.22
N ILE A 82 -9.07 5.65 -2.07
CA ILE A 82 -8.17 6.54 -1.33
C ILE A 82 -7.52 5.72 -0.22
N GLY A 83 -6.19 5.61 -0.26
CA GLY A 83 -5.37 4.94 0.75
C GLY A 83 -4.57 5.91 1.61
N GLU A 84 -4.11 5.42 2.75
CA GLU A 84 -3.07 6.11 3.54
C GLU A 84 -1.69 5.70 3.04
N PRO A 85 -0.65 6.56 3.12
CA PRO A 85 0.69 6.19 2.70
C PRO A 85 1.21 4.95 3.44
N CYS A 86 1.91 4.06 2.73
CA CYS A 86 2.53 2.87 3.33
C CYS A 86 3.67 3.21 4.29
N SER A 87 4.40 4.29 4.03
CA SER A 87 5.60 4.72 4.76
C SER A 87 5.34 5.22 6.19
N VAL A 88 4.08 5.38 6.59
CA VAL A 88 3.71 5.89 7.93
C VAL A 88 3.18 4.77 8.85
N VAL A 89 3.43 3.51 8.51
CA VAL A 89 3.21 2.38 9.42
C VAL A 89 4.46 2.21 10.30
N PRO A 90 4.31 1.96 11.60
CA PRO A 90 5.44 1.65 12.47
C PRO A 90 6.30 0.49 11.99
N GLY A 91 7.61 0.60 12.21
CA GLY A 91 8.57 -0.44 11.82
C GLY A 91 8.90 -0.50 10.32
N GLN A 92 8.46 0.47 9.52
CA GLN A 92 8.76 0.51 8.09
C GLN A 92 10.26 0.64 7.80
N SER A 93 10.71 -0.06 6.76
CA SER A 93 12.10 0.00 6.30
C SER A 93 12.43 1.41 5.79
N LYS A 94 13.57 1.94 6.23
CA LYS A 94 14.10 3.22 5.73
C LYS A 94 14.70 3.11 4.33
N ASN A 95 14.94 1.89 3.85
CA ASN A 95 15.53 1.59 2.55
C ASN A 95 14.47 1.28 1.47
N MET A 96 13.19 1.49 1.78
CA MET A 96 12.11 1.41 0.80
C MET A 96 12.36 2.39 -0.36
N PRO A 97 12.21 1.95 -1.61
CA PRO A 97 12.28 2.85 -2.75
C PRO A 97 11.11 3.82 -2.77
N ASP A 98 11.39 5.06 -3.19
CA ASP A 98 10.37 6.04 -3.55
C ASP A 98 9.99 5.88 -5.02
N PHE A 99 8.83 5.26 -5.27
CA PHE A 99 8.28 5.11 -6.61
C PHE A 99 7.45 6.32 -7.07
N SER A 100 7.27 7.38 -6.27
CA SER A 100 6.40 8.52 -6.61
C SER A 100 6.81 9.29 -7.88
N LYS A 101 8.04 9.05 -8.36
CA LYS A 101 8.59 9.67 -9.57
C LYS A 101 8.46 8.79 -10.82
N GLU A 102 8.00 7.54 -10.71
CA GLU A 102 7.71 6.72 -11.89
C GLU A 102 6.56 7.36 -12.68
N THR A 103 6.59 7.23 -14.00
CA THR A 103 5.53 7.78 -14.85
C THR A 103 4.23 6.98 -14.66
N TYR A 104 3.12 7.57 -15.11
CA TYR A 104 1.83 6.89 -15.10
C TYR A 104 1.90 5.54 -15.83
N GLU A 105 2.56 5.50 -16.99
CA GLU A 105 2.70 4.30 -17.81
C GLU A 105 3.50 3.20 -17.10
N GLN A 106 4.55 3.56 -16.37
CA GLN A 106 5.36 2.61 -15.60
C GLN A 106 4.55 1.98 -14.45
N PHE A 107 3.79 2.79 -13.72
CA PHE A 107 2.88 2.30 -12.68
C PHE A 107 1.73 1.48 -13.25
N GLU A 108 1.21 1.86 -14.41
CA GLU A 108 0.13 1.13 -15.07
C GLU A 108 0.60 -0.26 -15.50
N GLN A 109 1.80 -0.37 -16.06
CA GLN A 109 2.41 -1.65 -16.40
C GLN A 109 2.60 -2.55 -15.17
N LEU A 110 3.18 -2.01 -14.08
CA LEU A 110 3.32 -2.71 -12.81
C LEU A 110 1.97 -3.24 -12.32
N SER A 111 0.96 -2.37 -12.29
CA SER A 111 -0.40 -2.69 -11.83
C SER A 111 -1.05 -3.77 -12.70
N ARG A 112 -0.84 -3.72 -14.03
CA ARG A 112 -1.31 -4.75 -14.96
C ARG A 112 -0.66 -6.10 -14.70
N VAL A 113 0.64 -6.14 -14.43
CA VAL A 113 1.37 -7.39 -14.12
C VAL A 113 0.80 -8.03 -12.85
N ALA A 114 0.65 -7.25 -11.77
CA ALA A 114 0.08 -7.73 -10.52
C ALA A 114 -1.35 -8.25 -10.71
N ARG A 115 -2.23 -7.45 -11.31
CA ARG A 115 -3.64 -7.84 -11.54
C ARG A 115 -3.76 -9.08 -12.44
N ASN A 116 -2.99 -9.15 -13.51
CA ASN A 116 -3.02 -10.32 -14.40
C ASN A 116 -2.55 -11.58 -13.67
N TYR A 117 -1.56 -11.49 -12.77
CA TYR A 117 -1.12 -12.62 -11.97
C TYR A 117 -2.23 -13.08 -11.00
N ILE A 118 -2.89 -12.16 -10.30
CA ILE A 118 -3.99 -12.48 -9.39
C ILE A 118 -5.16 -13.15 -10.13
N GLU A 119 -5.58 -12.58 -11.26
CA GLU A 119 -6.73 -13.07 -12.02
C GLU A 119 -6.42 -14.37 -12.77
N ASN A 120 -5.24 -14.47 -13.41
CA ASN A 120 -4.95 -15.57 -14.34
C ASN A 120 -4.08 -16.66 -13.75
N GLU A 121 -3.16 -16.38 -12.83
CA GLU A 121 -2.32 -17.41 -12.22
C GLU A 121 -2.96 -17.91 -10.93
N LEU A 122 -3.36 -16.99 -10.04
CA LEU A 122 -3.98 -17.34 -8.76
C LEU A 122 -5.49 -17.66 -8.88
N LYS A 123 -6.12 -17.30 -10.01
CA LYS A 123 -7.56 -17.50 -10.27
C LYS A 123 -8.48 -16.87 -9.21
N ILE A 124 -8.02 -15.80 -8.57
CA ILE A 124 -8.83 -15.07 -7.59
C ILE A 124 -9.78 -14.15 -8.36
N PRO A 125 -11.10 -14.19 -8.12
CA PRO A 125 -12.07 -13.35 -8.82
C PRO A 125 -12.03 -11.91 -8.30
N ALA A 126 -12.14 -10.94 -9.21
CA ALA A 126 -12.24 -9.52 -8.84
C ALA A 126 -13.59 -9.24 -8.15
N LYS A 127 -13.55 -8.52 -7.02
CA LYS A 127 -14.76 -8.08 -6.32
C LYS A 127 -15.28 -6.77 -6.94
N PRO A 128 -16.61 -6.53 -6.93
CA PRO A 128 -17.17 -5.27 -7.41
C PRO A 128 -16.58 -4.06 -6.66
N VAL A 129 -16.41 -2.94 -7.36
CA VAL A 129 -15.86 -1.68 -6.83
C VAL A 129 -14.39 -1.75 -6.39
N TYR A 130 -14.02 -2.58 -5.41
CA TYR A 130 -12.67 -2.61 -4.83
C TYR A 130 -11.73 -3.68 -5.42
N GLN A 131 -12.17 -4.46 -6.40
CA GLN A 131 -11.36 -5.47 -7.11
C GLN A 131 -10.69 -6.46 -6.15
N HIS A 132 -9.36 -6.49 -6.08
CA HIS A 132 -8.60 -7.32 -5.13
C HIS A 132 -8.02 -6.48 -3.99
N ASN A 133 -8.53 -5.26 -3.77
CA ASN A 133 -8.02 -4.28 -2.83
C ASN A 133 -6.47 -4.20 -2.86
N THR A 134 -5.90 -3.96 -4.04
CA THR A 134 -4.44 -3.92 -4.25
C THR A 134 -3.84 -2.57 -3.88
N SER A 135 -2.61 -2.58 -3.35
CA SER A 135 -1.81 -1.38 -3.07
C SER A 135 -0.38 -1.80 -2.75
N GLN A 136 0.55 -0.85 -2.82
CA GLN A 136 1.88 -1.02 -2.28
C GLN A 136 1.83 -1.57 -0.84
N CYS A 137 2.67 -2.58 -0.58
CA CYS A 137 2.71 -3.26 0.71
C CYS A 137 2.90 -2.27 1.87
N MET A 138 1.97 -2.32 2.83
CA MET A 138 2.01 -1.52 4.05
C MET A 138 2.58 -2.32 5.24
N ASP A 139 2.83 -3.61 5.08
CA ASP A 139 3.29 -4.47 6.16
C ASP A 139 4.81 -4.34 6.36
N PRO A 140 5.28 -3.79 7.51
CA PRO A 140 6.70 -3.58 7.78
C PRO A 140 7.48 -4.90 7.78
N ARG A 141 6.84 -6.02 8.14
CA ARG A 141 7.49 -7.35 8.18
C ARG A 141 7.84 -7.84 6.79
N MET A 142 7.07 -7.47 5.77
CA MET A 142 7.40 -7.74 4.37
C MET A 142 8.40 -6.73 3.81
N ASN A 143 8.22 -5.45 4.14
CA ASN A 143 9.14 -4.39 3.68
C ASN A 143 10.54 -4.49 4.32
N ALA A 144 10.74 -5.32 5.36
CA ALA A 144 12.07 -5.69 5.86
C ALA A 144 12.98 -6.29 4.76
N ILE A 145 12.43 -6.79 3.65
CA ILE A 145 13.22 -7.24 2.49
C ILE A 145 14.20 -6.17 1.98
N TYR A 146 13.88 -4.88 2.14
CA TYR A 146 14.71 -3.77 1.68
C TYR A 146 15.94 -3.53 2.58
N ASP A 147 15.89 -4.02 3.82
CA ASP A 147 16.99 -3.94 4.79
C ASP A 147 17.85 -5.21 4.76
N ASP A 148 17.25 -6.36 4.47
CA ASP A 148 17.94 -7.64 4.42
C ASP A 148 18.94 -7.69 3.25
N LYS A 149 20.17 -8.14 3.55
CA LYS A 149 21.24 -8.26 2.55
C LYS A 149 20.94 -9.33 1.50
N ASP A 150 20.37 -10.45 1.91
CA ASP A 150 20.05 -11.57 1.02
C ASP A 150 18.74 -11.38 0.24
N LYS A 151 17.84 -10.51 0.71
CA LYS A 151 16.53 -10.20 0.09
C LYS A 151 15.64 -11.43 -0.15
N GLY A 152 15.93 -12.55 0.51
CA GLY A 152 15.20 -13.82 0.39
C GLY A 152 14.96 -14.26 -1.06
N VAL A 153 13.68 -14.37 -1.45
CA VAL A 153 13.28 -14.74 -2.82
C VAL A 153 13.73 -13.75 -3.89
N ALA A 154 14.00 -12.49 -3.54
CA ALA A 154 14.47 -11.44 -4.44
C ALA A 154 16.00 -11.24 -4.39
N SER A 155 16.76 -12.24 -3.92
CA SER A 155 18.23 -12.22 -3.93
C SER A 155 18.78 -11.84 -5.32
N GLY A 156 19.69 -10.86 -5.34
CA GLY A 156 20.34 -10.36 -6.55
C GLY A 156 19.69 -9.13 -7.17
N TYR A 157 18.55 -8.66 -6.66
CA TYR A 157 17.91 -7.42 -7.09
C TYR A 157 18.24 -6.24 -6.17
N ASP A 158 18.43 -5.06 -6.76
CA ASP A 158 18.52 -3.81 -6.00
C ASP A 158 17.13 -3.38 -5.51
N ASN A 159 17.07 -2.61 -4.41
CA ASN A 159 15.79 -2.17 -3.84
C ASN A 159 14.90 -1.46 -4.88
N GLN A 160 15.47 -0.60 -5.74
CA GLN A 160 14.74 0.14 -6.80
C GLN A 160 14.08 -0.74 -7.86
N ASN A 161 14.43 -2.03 -7.86
CA ASN A 161 14.00 -3.05 -8.78
C ASN A 161 13.15 -4.13 -8.10
N ILE A 162 12.72 -3.90 -6.85
CA ILE A 162 11.82 -4.75 -6.08
C ILE A 162 10.60 -3.91 -5.71
N TYR A 163 9.41 -4.43 -6.01
CA TYR A 163 8.15 -3.85 -5.60
C TYR A 163 7.30 -4.93 -4.93
N ILE A 164 6.66 -4.60 -3.81
CA ILE A 164 5.75 -5.50 -3.12
C ILE A 164 4.34 -4.93 -3.21
N ASP A 165 3.43 -5.70 -3.81
CA ASP A 165 2.00 -5.38 -3.88
C ASP A 165 1.27 -6.26 -2.87
N GLU A 166 0.43 -5.67 -2.02
CA GLU A 166 -0.50 -6.43 -1.19
C GLU A 166 -1.84 -6.57 -1.91
N TYR A 167 -2.51 -7.71 -1.74
CA TYR A 167 -3.83 -7.97 -2.28
C TYR A 167 -4.69 -8.74 -1.28
N GLU A 168 -6.00 -8.52 -1.34
CA GLU A 168 -7.01 -9.31 -0.63
C GLU A 168 -7.23 -10.63 -1.38
N THR A 169 -7.14 -11.73 -0.65
CA THR A 169 -7.32 -13.10 -1.17
C THR A 169 -8.80 -13.37 -1.48
N GLU A 170 -9.13 -14.59 -1.89
CA GLU A 170 -10.52 -15.03 -2.03
C GLU A 170 -11.31 -14.99 -0.71
N LYS A 171 -10.62 -15.03 0.44
CA LYS A 171 -11.21 -14.86 1.76
C LYS A 171 -11.22 -13.39 2.14
N ASP A 172 -12.41 -12.89 2.48
CA ASP A 172 -12.60 -11.49 2.87
C ASP A 172 -11.71 -11.13 4.07
N ASP A 173 -11.07 -9.96 3.95
CA ASP A 173 -10.14 -9.35 4.89
C ASP A 173 -8.87 -10.16 5.19
N VAL A 174 -8.59 -11.20 4.40
CA VAL A 174 -7.33 -11.95 4.42
C VAL A 174 -6.43 -11.45 3.28
N TYR A 175 -5.21 -11.05 3.60
CA TYR A 175 -4.27 -10.47 2.64
C TYR A 175 -3.05 -11.35 2.43
N SER A 176 -2.47 -11.24 1.24
CA SER A 176 -1.21 -11.86 0.84
C SER A 176 -0.42 -10.86 0.00
N TYR A 177 0.83 -11.18 -0.32
CA TYR A 177 1.75 -10.28 -1.00
C TYR A 177 2.27 -10.88 -2.29
N LEU A 178 2.44 -10.05 -3.30
CA LEU A 178 3.19 -10.35 -4.51
C LEU A 178 4.54 -9.63 -4.45
N ILE A 179 5.61 -10.35 -4.77
CA ILE A 179 6.94 -9.77 -4.93
C ILE A 179 7.22 -9.68 -6.43
N LEU A 180 7.29 -8.45 -6.91
CA LEU A 180 7.58 -8.10 -8.29
C LEU A 180 9.01 -7.60 -8.40
N VAL A 181 9.71 -8.02 -9.44
CA VAL A 181 11.07 -7.54 -9.74
C VAL A 181 11.21 -7.13 -11.19
N ARG A 182 12.21 -6.31 -11.48
CA ARG A 182 12.65 -5.97 -12.85
C ARG A 182 14.17 -5.99 -12.90
N ASP A 183 14.75 -6.36 -14.03
CA ASP A 183 16.22 -6.48 -14.13
C ASP A 183 16.90 -5.09 -14.24
N SER A 184 16.17 -4.07 -14.71
CA SER A 184 16.55 -2.65 -14.75
C SER A 184 15.30 -1.76 -14.83
N LYS A 185 15.45 -0.43 -14.74
CA LYS A 185 14.33 0.52 -14.86
C LYS A 185 13.51 0.39 -16.16
N ASP A 186 14.18 0.01 -17.24
CA ASP A 186 13.57 -0.16 -18.57
C ASP A 186 13.07 -1.59 -18.81
N SER A 187 13.35 -2.51 -17.88
CA SER A 187 12.90 -3.90 -17.95
C SER A 187 11.46 -4.04 -17.46
N PRO A 188 10.68 -4.96 -18.05
CA PRO A 188 9.34 -5.22 -17.56
C PRO A 188 9.36 -5.83 -16.16
N TRP A 189 8.36 -5.46 -15.36
CA TRP A 189 8.09 -6.13 -14.09
C TRP A 189 7.63 -7.57 -14.29
N LYS A 190 8.06 -8.46 -13.39
CA LYS A 190 7.61 -9.87 -13.31
C LYS A 190 7.36 -10.26 -11.86
N VAL A 191 6.29 -11.02 -11.62
CA VAL A 191 6.05 -11.62 -10.29
C VAL A 191 6.99 -12.82 -10.14
N ILE A 192 7.75 -12.86 -9.04
CA ILE A 192 8.67 -13.98 -8.73
C ILE A 192 8.22 -14.79 -7.52
N HIS A 193 7.32 -14.24 -6.70
CA HIS A 193 6.83 -14.91 -5.51
C HIS A 193 5.46 -14.36 -5.10
N HIS A 194 4.65 -15.21 -4.46
CA HIS A 194 3.46 -14.79 -3.75
C HIS A 194 3.38 -15.52 -2.40
N GLY A 195 2.96 -14.82 -1.35
CA GLY A 195 2.83 -15.40 -0.02
C GLY A 195 2.98 -14.38 1.10
N ASN A 196 2.98 -14.88 2.34
CA ASN A 196 3.03 -14.07 3.57
C ASN A 196 4.45 -13.85 4.12
N SER A 197 5.47 -14.21 3.35
CA SER A 197 6.88 -14.06 3.71
C SER A 197 7.72 -13.96 2.43
N TYR A 198 8.76 -13.12 2.42
CA TYR A 198 9.77 -13.11 1.35
C TYR A 198 10.96 -14.05 1.65
N LYS A 199 11.04 -14.58 2.87
CA LYS A 199 12.08 -15.51 3.28
C LYS A 199 11.78 -16.90 2.68
N LYS A 200 12.83 -17.54 2.17
CA LYS A 200 12.76 -18.89 1.59
C LYS A 200 12.57 -19.97 2.65
#